data_AF-A0A963Z0J1-F1
#
_entry.id   AF-A0A963Z0J1-F1
#
_cell.length_a   1.000
_cell.length_b   1.000
_cell.length_c   1.000
_cell.angle_alpha   90.00
_cell.angle_beta   90.00
_cell.angle_gamma   90.00
#
_symmetry.space_group_name_H-M   'P 1'
#
loop_
_entity.id
_entity.type
_entity.pdbx_description
1 polymer ?
#
loop_
_entity_poly.entity_id
_entity_poly.type
_entity_poly.pdbx_seq_one_letter_code
_entity_poly.pdbx_strand_id
1 'polypeptide(L)'
;MSDTATIPSGVQPANYSSATGSSQIFEANFGPGTIYSVVIDSSVNTVPGALVVGGTGTSQTISGASIVSDSNATGNNAFTVTSPTVVLAAPSDTITAATAATTVYGGWAGITQFSLGGSGSSVTGGPGDITGVSTGANTTLIGGGGNSIFTVTGANSLAVAGASGITGIDASSSTGPLTIATNPLANSGTLVATLGSGADTFIGGAGASTVTAGSGNDVFGFVNGHAGGTVVIIGFNASDNIAFGGYGYTGTNLPVETVTAAGDVMTLNDGTKILFAGLDHKLFNN
;
A
#
# COMPACT_ATOMS: atom_id res chain seq x y z
N MET A 1 -23.59 -19.26 -23.19
CA MET A 1 -23.79 -18.32 -24.30
C MET A 1 -23.25 -16.98 -23.83
N SER A 2 -22.28 -16.42 -24.55
CA SER A 2 -21.76 -15.07 -24.31
C SER A 2 -22.73 -14.09 -24.97
N ASP A 3 -23.42 -13.27 -24.20
CA ASP A 3 -24.29 -12.22 -24.73
C ASP A 3 -23.46 -10.93 -24.76
N THR A 4 -22.95 -10.56 -25.93
CA THR A 4 -22.14 -9.36 -26.12
C THR A 4 -23.04 -8.22 -26.57
N ALA A 5 -23.31 -7.25 -25.69
CA ALA A 5 -24.11 -6.07 -26.00
C ALA A 5 -23.21 -4.86 -26.30
N THR A 6 -23.15 -4.44 -27.57
CA THR A 6 -22.46 -3.20 -27.96
C THR A 6 -23.38 -2.00 -27.71
N ILE A 7 -22.99 -1.08 -26.81
CA ILE A 7 -23.74 0.16 -26.56
C ILE A 7 -23.23 1.27 -27.49
N PRO A 8 -24.07 1.86 -28.36
CA PRO A 8 -23.68 2.99 -29.21
C PRO A 8 -23.30 4.22 -28.38
N SER A 9 -22.36 5.03 -28.87
CA SER A 9 -21.99 6.28 -28.22
C SER A 9 -23.19 7.24 -28.12
N GLY A 10 -23.37 7.86 -26.94
CA GLY A 10 -24.43 8.86 -26.71
C GLY A 10 -25.77 8.34 -26.17
N VAL A 11 -25.89 7.04 -25.85
CA VAL A 11 -27.12 6.47 -25.26
C VAL A 11 -27.03 6.48 -23.72
N GLN A 12 -28.02 7.08 -23.06
CA GLN A 12 -28.24 7.08 -21.60
C GLN A 12 -28.50 5.64 -21.06
N PRO A 13 -28.26 5.36 -19.76
CA PRO A 13 -28.11 3.99 -19.28
C PRO A 13 -29.39 3.17 -19.47
N ALA A 14 -29.30 2.13 -20.29
CA ALA A 14 -30.34 1.10 -20.37
C ALA A 14 -30.20 0.19 -19.15
N ASN A 15 -31.27 0.08 -18.35
CA ASN A 15 -31.36 -0.92 -17.28
C ASN A 15 -31.31 -2.32 -17.92
N TYR A 16 -30.17 -3.01 -17.81
CA TYR A 16 -30.05 -4.41 -18.20
C TYR A 16 -30.43 -5.30 -17.01
N SER A 17 -31.56 -6.01 -17.10
CA SER A 17 -31.89 -7.11 -16.20
C SER A 17 -31.59 -8.44 -16.90
N SER A 18 -30.75 -9.29 -16.30
CA SER A 18 -30.45 -10.63 -16.85
C SER A 18 -31.10 -11.74 -16.03
N ALA A 19 -31.24 -12.92 -16.63
CA ALA A 19 -31.69 -14.12 -15.95
C ALA A 19 -30.67 -14.60 -14.89
N THR A 20 -31.20 -15.11 -13.79
CA THR A 20 -30.45 -15.63 -12.63
C THR A 20 -29.46 -16.73 -13.06
N GLY A 21 -28.17 -16.58 -12.73
CA GLY A 21 -27.16 -17.65 -12.84
C GLY A 21 -26.15 -17.58 -13.99
N SER A 22 -26.11 -16.51 -14.79
CA SER A 22 -25.11 -16.34 -15.87
C SER A 22 -23.97 -15.40 -15.47
N SER A 23 -22.71 -15.79 -15.70
CA SER A 23 -21.57 -14.88 -15.62
C SER A 23 -21.69 -13.86 -16.76
N GLN A 24 -21.89 -12.59 -16.44
CA GLN A 24 -21.98 -11.53 -17.45
C GLN A 24 -20.64 -10.84 -17.63
N ILE A 25 -20.18 -10.76 -18.87
CA ILE A 25 -19.08 -9.89 -19.28
C ILE A 25 -19.74 -8.65 -19.88
N PHE A 26 -19.75 -7.55 -19.14
CA PHE A 26 -20.24 -6.28 -19.66
C PHE A 26 -19.10 -5.53 -20.37
N GLU A 27 -18.79 -5.92 -21.60
CA GLU A 27 -17.86 -5.16 -22.44
C GLU A 27 -18.57 -3.93 -23.01
N ALA A 28 -18.66 -2.87 -22.22
CA ALA A 28 -19.09 -1.58 -22.73
C ALA A 28 -17.86 -0.76 -23.16
N ASN A 29 -17.73 -0.55 -24.46
CA ASN A 29 -16.67 0.28 -25.03
C ASN A 29 -17.08 1.75 -24.90
N PHE A 30 -16.59 2.41 -23.85
CA PHE A 30 -16.91 3.79 -23.55
C PHE A 30 -15.92 4.74 -24.21
N GLY A 31 -16.42 5.82 -24.83
CA GLY A 31 -15.57 6.86 -25.43
C GLY A 31 -14.81 7.66 -24.36
N PRO A 32 -13.64 8.23 -24.69
CA PRO A 32 -12.82 8.98 -23.74
C PRO A 32 -13.55 10.22 -23.19
N GLY A 33 -13.29 10.58 -21.93
CA GLY A 33 -13.74 11.84 -21.32
C GLY A 33 -15.23 11.90 -20.92
N THR A 34 -15.97 10.80 -20.98
CA THR A 34 -17.37 10.73 -20.52
C THR A 34 -17.45 10.07 -19.14
N ILE A 35 -18.26 10.64 -18.23
CA ILE A 35 -18.53 10.06 -16.90
C ILE A 35 -19.72 9.12 -17.01
N TYR A 36 -19.56 7.87 -16.58
CA TYR A 36 -20.65 6.89 -16.51
C TYR A 36 -20.91 6.48 -15.05
N SER A 37 -22.19 6.35 -14.70
CA SER A 37 -22.61 5.73 -13.45
C SER A 37 -23.12 4.34 -13.77
N VAL A 38 -22.41 3.32 -13.34
CA VAL A 38 -22.87 1.92 -13.42
C VAL A 38 -23.46 1.59 -12.06
N VAL A 39 -24.79 1.71 -11.96
CA VAL A 39 -25.54 1.30 -10.78
C VAL A 39 -26.00 -0.13 -10.98
N ILE A 40 -25.40 -1.07 -10.25
CA ILE A 40 -25.87 -2.45 -10.21
C ILE A 40 -26.90 -2.53 -9.07
N ASP A 41 -28.19 -2.57 -9.41
CA ASP A 41 -29.26 -2.69 -8.41
C ASP A 41 -29.18 -4.06 -7.71
N SER A 42 -28.85 -3.99 -6.41
CA SER A 42 -28.73 -5.14 -5.50
C SER A 42 -30.03 -5.93 -5.30
N SER A 43 -31.20 -5.42 -5.70
CA SER A 43 -32.48 -6.14 -5.54
C SER A 43 -32.66 -7.31 -6.50
N VAL A 44 -31.81 -7.43 -7.53
CA VAL A 44 -31.87 -8.50 -8.55
C VAL A 44 -30.56 -9.29 -8.69
N ASN A 45 -29.49 -8.91 -7.96
CA ASN A 45 -28.15 -9.43 -8.21
C ASN A 45 -27.55 -10.18 -7.01
N THR A 46 -28.10 -11.37 -6.75
CA THR A 46 -27.37 -12.45 -6.06
C THR A 46 -26.52 -13.28 -7.03
N VAL A 47 -26.22 -12.79 -8.24
CA VAL A 47 -25.33 -13.50 -9.17
C VAL A 47 -23.89 -13.04 -8.89
N PRO A 48 -23.01 -13.93 -8.40
CA PRO A 48 -21.59 -13.61 -8.25
C PRO A 48 -21.00 -13.36 -9.64
N GLY A 49 -20.48 -12.17 -9.91
CA GLY A 49 -19.87 -11.85 -11.19
C GLY A 49 -19.01 -10.60 -11.15
N ALA A 50 -17.92 -10.60 -11.92
CA ALA A 50 -17.06 -9.44 -12.08
C ALA A 50 -17.65 -8.47 -13.12
N LEU A 51 -17.69 -7.18 -12.78
CA LEU A 51 -17.87 -6.12 -13.75
C LEU A 51 -16.55 -5.94 -14.51
N VAL A 52 -16.49 -6.43 -15.74
CA VAL A 52 -15.38 -6.11 -16.64
C VAL A 52 -15.63 -4.72 -17.22
N VAL A 53 -14.60 -3.89 -17.22
CA VAL A 53 -14.62 -2.57 -17.82
C VAL A 53 -13.59 -2.56 -18.95
N GLY A 54 -13.99 -2.04 -20.12
CA GLY A 54 -13.11 -1.88 -21.26
C GLY A 54 -13.23 -0.49 -21.87
N GLY A 55 -12.18 0.31 -21.82
CA GLY A 55 -12.13 1.64 -22.45
C GLY A 55 -10.85 2.38 -22.10
N THR A 56 -10.47 3.39 -22.87
CA THR A 56 -9.30 4.23 -22.58
C THR A 56 -9.74 5.58 -22.05
N GLY A 57 -9.24 6.01 -20.88
CA GLY A 57 -9.49 7.36 -20.37
C GLY A 57 -10.94 7.58 -19.94
N THR A 58 -11.57 6.55 -19.38
CA THR A 58 -12.95 6.57 -18.90
C THR A 58 -12.97 6.88 -17.41
N SER A 59 -14.02 7.58 -16.95
CA SER A 59 -14.26 7.81 -15.53
C SER A 59 -15.59 7.17 -15.14
N GLN A 60 -15.57 6.29 -14.15
CA GLN A 60 -16.70 5.45 -13.78
C GLN A 60 -16.96 5.49 -12.29
N THR A 61 -18.24 5.68 -11.92
CA THR A 61 -18.71 5.44 -10.56
C THR A 61 -19.36 4.07 -10.50
N ILE A 62 -18.89 3.23 -9.57
CA ILE A 62 -19.31 1.85 -9.41
C ILE A 62 -19.93 1.69 -8.02
N SER A 63 -21.13 1.11 -8.01
CA SER A 63 -21.89 0.79 -6.80
C SER A 63 -22.48 -0.62 -6.90
N GLY A 64 -22.39 -1.39 -5.82
CA GLY A 64 -22.97 -2.74 -5.72
C GLY A 64 -22.20 -3.88 -6.42
N ALA A 65 -21.13 -3.60 -7.19
CA ALA A 65 -20.30 -4.65 -7.80
C ALA A 65 -19.40 -5.32 -6.77
N SER A 66 -19.29 -6.66 -6.74
CA SER A 66 -18.34 -7.33 -5.85
C SER A 66 -16.89 -7.28 -6.37
N ILE A 67 -16.73 -7.31 -7.69
CA ILE A 67 -15.43 -7.29 -8.38
C ILE A 67 -15.55 -6.36 -9.59
N VAL A 68 -14.55 -5.50 -9.78
CA VAL A 68 -14.33 -4.66 -10.96
C VAL A 68 -13.01 -5.11 -11.57
N SER A 69 -12.98 -5.38 -12.87
CA SER A 69 -11.76 -5.73 -13.58
C SER A 69 -11.61 -4.83 -14.79
N ASP A 70 -10.48 -4.14 -14.88
CA ASP A 70 -10.06 -3.50 -16.13
C ASP A 70 -9.08 -4.42 -16.86
N SER A 71 -9.43 -4.80 -18.08
CA SER A 71 -8.57 -5.61 -18.95
C SER A 71 -7.80 -4.77 -19.98
N ASN A 72 -8.03 -3.46 -20.03
CA ASN A 72 -7.40 -2.59 -21.02
C ASN A 72 -5.99 -2.18 -20.58
N ALA A 73 -4.98 -2.81 -21.16
CA ALA A 73 -3.57 -2.54 -20.93
C ALA A 73 -3.08 -1.11 -21.29
N THR A 74 -3.95 -0.21 -21.75
CA THR A 74 -3.59 1.15 -22.17
C THR A 74 -4.53 2.23 -21.63
N GLY A 75 -5.54 1.86 -20.84
CA GLY A 75 -6.53 2.79 -20.35
C GLY A 75 -6.07 3.46 -19.06
N ASN A 76 -5.85 4.78 -19.08
CA ASN A 76 -5.72 5.57 -17.85
C ASN A 76 -7.13 5.81 -17.27
N ASN A 77 -7.77 4.78 -16.72
CA ASN A 77 -9.14 4.89 -16.26
C ASN A 77 -9.21 5.41 -14.82
N ALA A 78 -10.35 6.04 -14.48
CA ALA A 78 -10.64 6.51 -13.14
C ALA A 78 -11.86 5.79 -12.58
N PHE A 79 -11.68 5.05 -11.49
CA PHE A 79 -12.73 4.30 -10.82
C PHE A 79 -13.08 4.96 -9.49
N THR A 80 -14.33 5.37 -9.32
CA THR A 80 -14.89 5.78 -8.04
C THR A 80 -15.77 4.65 -7.49
N VAL A 81 -15.42 4.14 -6.32
CA VAL A 81 -16.04 2.98 -5.69
C VAL A 81 -16.82 3.42 -4.45
N THR A 82 -18.08 3.02 -4.36
CA THR A 82 -19.01 3.47 -3.29
C THR A 82 -19.53 2.34 -2.39
N SER A 83 -19.21 1.08 -2.69
CA SER A 83 -19.56 -0.10 -1.87
C SER A 83 -18.31 -1.00 -1.75
N PRO A 84 -18.26 -1.96 -0.80
CA PRO A 84 -17.08 -2.81 -0.69
C PRO A 84 -16.85 -3.60 -1.98
N THR A 85 -15.66 -3.49 -2.58
CA THR A 85 -15.33 -4.14 -3.86
C THR A 85 -13.89 -4.62 -3.92
N VAL A 86 -13.63 -5.56 -4.82
CA VAL A 86 -12.28 -5.87 -5.32
C VAL A 86 -12.08 -5.18 -6.67
N VAL A 87 -10.99 -4.45 -6.84
CA VAL A 87 -10.60 -3.83 -8.12
C VAL A 87 -9.33 -4.50 -8.64
N LEU A 88 -9.44 -5.18 -9.78
CA LEU A 88 -8.32 -5.67 -10.58
C LEU A 88 -8.00 -4.58 -11.61
N ALA A 89 -7.02 -3.76 -11.28
CA ALA A 89 -6.73 -2.56 -12.04
C ALA A 89 -5.72 -2.84 -13.15
N ALA A 90 -5.92 -2.16 -14.28
CA ALA A 90 -5.04 -2.11 -15.41
C ALA A 90 -3.93 -1.05 -15.21
N PRO A 91 -2.87 -1.08 -16.04
CA PRO A 91 -1.85 -0.04 -16.06
C PRO A 91 -2.44 1.36 -16.09
N SER A 92 -1.94 2.21 -15.21
CA SER A 92 -2.24 3.64 -15.17
C SER A 92 -3.64 4.02 -14.67
N ASP A 93 -4.34 3.08 -14.03
CA ASP A 93 -5.61 3.37 -13.39
C ASP A 93 -5.46 4.22 -12.12
N THR A 94 -6.48 5.03 -11.88
CA THR A 94 -6.72 5.78 -10.66
C THR A 94 -7.95 5.23 -9.94
N ILE A 95 -7.79 4.82 -8.68
CA ILE A 95 -8.88 4.24 -7.89
C ILE A 95 -9.20 5.16 -6.71
N THR A 96 -10.47 5.52 -6.54
CA THR A 96 -10.94 6.33 -5.41
C THR A 96 -12.07 5.61 -4.68
N ALA A 97 -11.96 5.43 -3.37
CA ALA A 97 -13.03 4.88 -2.54
C ALA A 97 -13.09 5.63 -1.20
N ALA A 98 -14.02 6.59 -1.08
CA ALA A 98 -14.05 7.49 0.08
C ALA A 98 -14.41 6.79 1.40
N THR A 99 -15.35 5.84 1.37
CA THR A 99 -15.86 5.18 2.59
C THR A 99 -15.90 3.66 2.48
N ALA A 100 -15.86 3.12 1.26
CA ALA A 100 -15.93 1.70 1.02
C ALA A 100 -14.58 1.00 1.25
N ALA A 101 -14.60 -0.08 2.05
CA ALA A 101 -13.48 -1.00 2.17
C ALA A 101 -13.19 -1.61 0.79
N THR A 102 -12.02 -1.32 0.24
CA THR A 102 -11.70 -1.70 -1.15
C THR A 102 -10.39 -2.46 -1.19
N THR A 103 -10.37 -3.59 -1.88
CA THR A 103 -9.15 -4.33 -2.18
C THR A 103 -8.72 -4.04 -3.61
N VAL A 104 -7.53 -3.47 -3.80
CA VAL A 104 -6.98 -3.13 -5.11
C VAL A 104 -5.77 -4.01 -5.41
N TYR A 105 -5.80 -4.67 -6.55
CA TYR A 105 -4.66 -5.36 -7.12
C TYR A 105 -4.23 -4.61 -8.37
N GLY A 106 -3.07 -3.96 -8.33
CA GLY A 106 -2.37 -3.53 -9.53
C GLY A 106 -1.96 -4.78 -10.30
N GLY A 107 -2.59 -5.01 -11.45
CA GLY A 107 -2.39 -6.19 -12.27
C GLY A 107 -0.98 -6.22 -12.90
N TRP A 108 -0.86 -6.77 -14.11
CA TRP A 108 0.44 -6.99 -14.76
C TRP A 108 1.26 -5.73 -15.11
N ALA A 109 0.68 -4.54 -15.01
CA ALA A 109 1.39 -3.29 -15.25
C ALA A 109 1.13 -2.22 -14.16
N GLY A 110 0.56 -2.65 -13.03
CA GLY A 110 0.38 -1.87 -11.81
C GLY A 110 -0.70 -0.79 -11.86
N ILE A 111 -0.95 -0.16 -10.72
CA ILE A 111 -1.78 1.05 -10.60
C ILE A 111 -0.88 2.26 -10.46
N THR A 112 -1.30 3.40 -10.99
CA THR A 112 -0.56 4.67 -10.80
C THR A 112 -1.03 5.41 -9.56
N GLN A 113 -2.34 5.40 -9.29
CA GLN A 113 -2.89 6.18 -8.19
C GLN A 113 -4.03 5.50 -7.41
N PHE A 114 -4.06 5.70 -6.09
CA PHE A 114 -5.24 5.42 -5.29
C PHE A 114 -5.55 6.48 -4.23
N SER A 115 -6.81 6.57 -3.82
CA SER A 115 -7.27 7.33 -2.65
C SER A 115 -8.36 6.55 -1.93
N LEU A 116 -8.05 5.98 -0.76
CA LEU A 116 -8.93 5.07 -0.02
C LEU A 116 -9.19 5.58 1.40
N GLY A 117 -10.45 5.86 1.73
CA GLY A 117 -10.88 6.25 3.08
C GLY A 117 -11.70 5.18 3.81
N GLY A 118 -12.10 4.09 3.13
CA GLY A 118 -12.75 2.96 3.78
C GLY A 118 -11.81 2.18 4.69
N SER A 119 -12.24 1.89 5.92
CA SER A 119 -11.47 1.05 6.83
C SER A 119 -11.40 -0.39 6.34
N GLY A 120 -10.28 -1.08 6.53
CA GLY A 120 -10.06 -2.44 6.03
C GLY A 120 -9.70 -2.51 4.54
N SER A 121 -9.38 -1.39 3.91
CA SER A 121 -8.93 -1.36 2.51
C SER A 121 -7.54 -1.96 2.34
N SER A 122 -7.26 -2.55 1.19
CA SER A 122 -5.93 -3.10 0.90
C SER A 122 -5.50 -2.77 -0.53
N VAL A 123 -4.21 -2.54 -0.72
CA VAL A 123 -3.60 -2.24 -2.02
C VAL A 123 -2.35 -3.09 -2.19
N THR A 124 -2.23 -3.73 -3.35
CA THR A 124 -0.97 -4.28 -3.86
C THR A 124 -0.64 -3.57 -5.16
N GLY A 125 0.46 -2.80 -5.20
CA GLY A 125 0.70 -1.87 -6.31
C GLY A 125 1.00 -2.48 -7.68
N GLY A 126 1.37 -3.76 -7.73
CA GLY A 126 1.82 -4.40 -8.97
C GLY A 126 3.18 -3.88 -9.45
N PRO A 127 3.61 -4.13 -10.69
CA PRO A 127 4.84 -3.57 -11.24
C PRO A 127 4.66 -2.07 -11.57
N GLY A 128 5.74 -1.28 -11.49
CA GLY A 128 5.71 0.15 -11.80
C GLY A 128 5.53 1.07 -10.59
N ASP A 129 5.37 2.36 -10.89
CA ASP A 129 5.29 3.43 -9.90
C ASP A 129 3.84 3.61 -9.40
N ILE A 130 3.68 3.84 -8.10
CA ILE A 130 2.39 4.02 -7.45
C ILE A 130 2.43 5.21 -6.48
N THR A 131 1.39 6.03 -6.49
CA THR A 131 1.16 7.06 -5.46
C THR A 131 -0.21 6.85 -4.84
N GLY A 132 -0.35 7.02 -3.53
CA GLY A 132 -1.69 6.96 -2.97
C GLY A 132 -1.85 7.48 -1.56
N VAL A 133 -3.10 7.70 -1.22
CA VAL A 133 -3.52 8.18 0.09
C VAL A 133 -4.45 7.15 0.72
N SER A 134 -4.16 6.78 1.97
CA SER A 134 -5.01 5.91 2.78
C SER A 134 -5.39 6.63 4.07
N THR A 135 -6.67 6.97 4.21
CA THR A 135 -7.20 7.61 5.42
C THR A 135 -8.06 6.68 6.27
N GLY A 136 -8.49 5.54 5.73
CA GLY A 136 -9.21 4.50 6.48
C GLY A 136 -8.29 3.76 7.46
N ALA A 137 -8.84 3.29 8.57
CA ALA A 137 -8.11 2.47 9.54
C ALA A 137 -7.97 1.02 9.06
N ASN A 138 -7.05 0.25 9.67
CA ASN A 138 -6.81 -1.16 9.39
C ASN A 138 -6.48 -1.43 7.91
N THR A 139 -5.74 -0.54 7.24
CA THR A 139 -5.41 -0.75 5.83
C THR A 139 -4.12 -1.53 5.66
N THR A 140 -3.96 -2.16 4.51
CA THR A 140 -2.71 -2.84 4.14
C THR A 140 -2.26 -2.34 2.78
N LEU A 141 -1.14 -1.63 2.73
CA LEU A 141 -0.57 -1.05 1.51
C LEU A 141 0.75 -1.73 1.20
N ILE A 142 0.89 -2.26 0.01
CA ILE A 142 2.13 -2.86 -0.48
C ILE A 142 2.57 -2.07 -1.72
N GLY A 143 3.79 -1.52 -1.65
CA GLY A 143 4.44 -0.81 -2.74
C GLY A 143 4.52 -1.61 -4.03
N GLY A 144 4.67 -0.89 -5.13
CA GLY A 144 4.83 -1.48 -6.45
C GLY A 144 6.27 -1.99 -6.71
N GLY A 145 6.50 -2.44 -7.95
CA GLY A 145 7.84 -2.82 -8.42
C GLY A 145 8.78 -1.61 -8.60
N GLY A 146 8.22 -0.45 -8.95
CA GLY A 146 8.91 0.82 -9.10
C GLY A 146 8.86 1.66 -7.81
N ASN A 147 8.79 2.98 -7.96
CA ASN A 147 8.70 3.91 -6.86
C ASN A 147 7.30 3.92 -6.25
N SER A 148 7.21 4.01 -4.93
CA SER A 148 5.92 4.06 -4.21
C SER A 148 5.89 5.31 -3.33
N ILE A 149 4.81 6.08 -3.35
CA ILE A 149 4.62 7.24 -2.47
C ILE A 149 3.28 7.11 -1.77
N PHE A 150 3.30 6.89 -0.45
CA PHE A 150 2.08 6.71 0.34
C PHE A 150 1.94 7.79 1.40
N THR A 151 0.74 8.37 1.51
CA THR A 151 0.32 9.11 2.70
C THR A 151 -0.65 8.22 3.47
N VAL A 152 -0.32 7.89 4.72
CA VAL A 152 -1.09 6.96 5.55
C VAL A 152 -1.50 7.63 6.84
N THR A 153 -2.80 7.94 6.97
CA THR A 153 -3.30 8.68 8.15
C THR A 153 -4.23 7.83 9.03
N GLY A 154 -4.70 6.70 8.50
CA GLY A 154 -5.56 5.78 9.23
C GLY A 154 -4.78 4.87 10.18
N ALA A 155 -5.28 4.75 11.41
CA ALA A 155 -4.70 3.93 12.47
C ALA A 155 -4.72 2.41 12.15
N ASN A 156 -3.88 1.65 12.84
CA ASN A 156 -3.72 0.20 12.75
C ASN A 156 -3.39 -0.30 11.34
N SER A 157 -2.73 0.55 10.53
CA SER A 157 -2.45 0.23 9.14
C SER A 157 -1.04 -0.34 8.98
N LEU A 158 -0.90 -1.24 8.01
CA LEU A 158 0.37 -1.80 7.57
C LEU A 158 0.76 -1.17 6.23
N ALA A 159 1.93 -0.58 6.16
CA ALA A 159 2.52 -0.11 4.91
C ALA A 159 3.87 -0.79 4.67
N VAL A 160 4.00 -1.45 3.53
CA VAL A 160 5.17 -2.23 3.15
C VAL A 160 5.81 -1.62 1.91
N ALA A 161 7.12 -1.39 1.97
CA ALA A 161 7.89 -0.93 0.83
C ALA A 161 7.80 -1.89 -0.37
N GLY A 162 7.88 -1.33 -1.56
CA GLY A 162 7.86 -2.06 -2.83
C GLY A 162 9.11 -2.91 -3.08
N ALA A 163 9.20 -3.50 -4.27
CA ALA A 163 10.26 -4.45 -4.60
C ALA A 163 11.64 -3.78 -4.77
N SER A 164 11.82 -2.88 -5.74
CA SER A 164 13.16 -2.42 -6.14
C SER A 164 13.32 -0.91 -6.27
N GLY A 165 12.24 -0.13 -6.18
CA GLY A 165 12.30 1.34 -6.23
C GLY A 165 12.45 2.01 -4.86
N ILE A 166 12.26 3.33 -4.85
CA ILE A 166 12.16 4.11 -3.62
C ILE A 166 10.72 4.09 -3.13
N THR A 167 10.50 3.73 -1.87
CA THR A 167 9.22 3.89 -1.20
C THR A 167 9.31 5.08 -0.25
N GLY A 168 8.50 6.11 -0.48
CA GLY A 168 8.24 7.19 0.47
C GLY A 168 6.95 6.90 1.24
N ILE A 169 6.97 6.93 2.57
CA ILE A 169 5.77 6.79 3.40
C ILE A 169 5.69 7.96 4.37
N ASP A 170 4.66 8.78 4.22
CA ASP A 170 4.33 9.85 5.15
C ASP A 170 3.15 9.43 6.02
N ALA A 171 3.44 9.10 7.27
CA ALA A 171 2.44 8.81 8.30
C ALA A 171 2.40 9.88 9.40
N SER A 172 3.03 11.05 9.17
CA SER A 172 3.20 12.11 10.17
C SER A 172 1.89 12.65 10.76
N SER A 173 0.77 12.50 10.03
CA SER A 173 -0.56 12.92 10.47
C SER A 173 -1.40 11.80 11.09
N SER A 174 -0.88 10.57 11.17
CA SER A 174 -1.53 9.50 11.91
C SER A 174 -1.40 9.71 13.42
N THR A 175 -2.47 9.37 14.13
CA THR A 175 -2.56 9.44 15.59
C THR A 175 -2.68 8.07 16.26
N GLY A 176 -2.90 7.02 15.46
CA GLY A 176 -2.93 5.64 15.94
C GLY A 176 -1.72 4.85 15.46
N PRO A 177 -1.53 3.64 16.02
CA PRO A 177 -0.35 2.84 15.75
C PRO A 177 -0.31 2.40 14.28
N LEU A 178 0.86 2.40 13.67
CA LEU A 178 1.13 1.87 12.34
C LEU A 178 2.21 0.82 12.40
N THR A 179 2.23 -0.04 11.38
CA THR A 179 3.40 -0.84 11.07
C THR A 179 3.93 -0.43 9.71
N ILE A 180 5.19 -0.01 9.66
CA ILE A 180 5.92 0.26 8.42
C ILE A 180 7.03 -0.77 8.29
N ALA A 181 7.06 -1.48 7.17
CA ALA A 181 8.10 -2.46 6.91
C ALA A 181 8.89 -2.09 5.65
N THR A 182 10.21 -2.13 5.79
CA THR A 182 11.08 -2.30 4.62
C THR A 182 11.03 -3.74 4.16
N ASN A 183 10.93 -3.89 2.85
CA ASN A 183 10.51 -5.10 2.16
C ASN A 183 10.97 -6.40 2.86
N PRO A 184 10.05 -7.16 3.48
CA PRO A 184 10.40 -8.38 4.19
C PRO A 184 10.78 -9.55 3.27
N LEU A 185 10.70 -9.40 1.94
CA LEU A 185 10.96 -10.44 0.94
C LEU A 185 12.36 -10.34 0.30
N ALA A 186 13.33 -9.75 1.01
CA ALA A 186 14.75 -9.74 0.65
C ALA A 186 15.14 -8.98 -0.64
N ASN A 187 14.34 -7.99 -1.07
CA ASN A 187 14.74 -7.08 -2.14
C ASN A 187 15.40 -5.81 -1.58
N SER A 188 16.31 -5.21 -2.36
CA SER A 188 17.18 -4.11 -1.93
C SER A 188 16.60 -2.69 -2.16
N GLY A 189 15.29 -2.54 -2.06
CA GLY A 189 14.63 -1.23 -2.24
C GLY A 189 15.05 -0.20 -1.20
N THR A 190 14.81 1.08 -1.48
CA THR A 190 15.07 2.17 -0.52
C THR A 190 13.76 2.60 0.14
N LEU A 191 13.73 2.77 1.47
CA LEU A 191 12.61 3.39 2.18
C LEU A 191 13.00 4.75 2.73
N VAL A 192 12.09 5.72 2.59
CA VAL A 192 12.05 6.94 3.39
C VAL A 192 10.70 7.00 4.08
N ALA A 193 10.67 6.99 5.41
CA ALA A 193 9.43 7.02 6.18
C ALA A 193 9.44 8.08 7.28
N THR A 194 8.28 8.65 7.55
CA THR A 194 8.01 9.47 8.73
C THR A 194 6.86 8.84 9.50
N LEU A 195 7.10 8.52 10.77
CA LEU A 195 6.12 7.95 11.70
C LEU A 195 5.21 9.05 12.28
N GLY A 196 4.07 8.63 12.82
CA GLY A 196 3.03 9.52 13.34
C GLY A 196 3.19 9.81 14.83
N SER A 197 2.09 10.11 15.51
CA SER A 197 2.08 10.29 16.97
C SER A 197 1.60 9.04 17.73
N GLY A 198 1.21 7.99 17.00
CA GLY A 198 0.86 6.68 17.57
C GLY A 198 2.09 5.90 18.03
N ALA A 199 1.88 4.81 18.76
CA ALA A 199 2.95 3.87 19.07
C ALA A 199 3.23 3.00 17.83
N ASP A 200 4.17 3.44 17.00
CA ASP A 200 4.39 2.86 15.69
C ASP A 200 5.43 1.73 15.74
N THR A 201 5.42 0.86 14.75
CA THR A 201 6.41 -0.20 14.57
C THR A 201 7.07 -0.06 13.22
N PHE A 202 8.38 0.13 13.22
CA PHE A 202 9.20 -0.01 12.03
C PHE A 202 9.85 -1.39 11.99
N ILE A 203 9.80 -2.07 10.85
CA ILE A 203 10.51 -3.32 10.60
C ILE A 203 11.58 -3.08 9.53
N GLY A 204 12.84 -3.15 9.95
CA GLY A 204 14.02 -3.07 9.09
C GLY A 204 14.22 -4.34 8.27
N GLY A 205 14.70 -4.18 7.04
CA GLY A 205 15.00 -5.24 6.09
C GLY A 205 16.20 -4.88 5.20
N ALA A 206 16.33 -5.60 4.08
CA ALA A 206 17.40 -5.37 3.13
C ALA A 206 17.27 -4.00 2.44
N GLY A 207 18.40 -3.47 1.92
CA GLY A 207 18.43 -2.16 1.28
C GLY A 207 18.65 -0.99 2.25
N ALA A 208 18.43 0.23 1.78
CA ALA A 208 18.68 1.44 2.56
C ALA A 208 17.36 2.03 3.10
N SER A 209 17.31 2.35 4.39
CA SER A 209 16.12 2.93 5.01
C SER A 209 16.47 4.19 5.78
N THR A 210 15.66 5.22 5.66
CA THR A 210 15.65 6.37 6.56
C THR A 210 14.28 6.48 7.18
N VAL A 211 14.22 6.47 8.51
CA VAL A 211 12.97 6.58 9.26
C VAL A 211 13.09 7.74 10.23
N THR A 212 12.13 8.66 10.17
CA THR A 212 11.95 9.69 11.19
C THR A 212 10.92 9.17 12.19
N ALA A 213 11.36 8.99 13.42
CA ALA A 213 10.53 8.56 14.54
C ALA A 213 9.42 9.57 14.83
N GLY A 214 8.34 9.04 15.39
CA GLY A 214 7.18 9.78 15.80
C GLY A 214 7.37 10.42 17.17
N SER A 215 6.28 10.98 17.71
CA SER A 215 6.24 11.35 19.14
C SER A 215 5.74 10.22 20.03
N GLY A 216 5.34 9.08 19.46
CA GLY A 216 4.86 7.92 20.20
C GLY A 216 6.01 7.07 20.75
N ASN A 217 5.64 6.01 21.47
CA ASN A 217 6.60 5.02 21.95
C ASN A 217 6.80 3.99 20.83
N ASP A 218 7.79 4.22 19.98
CA ASP A 218 7.96 3.44 18.76
C ASP A 218 8.76 2.15 19.00
N VAL A 219 8.60 1.18 18.11
CA VAL A 219 9.38 -0.07 18.10
C VAL A 219 10.14 -0.16 16.79
N PHE A 220 11.47 -0.26 16.88
CA PHE A 220 12.35 -0.50 15.74
C PHE A 220 12.82 -1.95 15.75
N GLY A 221 12.19 -2.77 14.92
CA GLY A 221 12.41 -4.21 14.82
C GLY A 221 13.38 -4.59 13.70
N PHE A 222 14.29 -5.52 14.00
CA PHE A 222 15.25 -6.09 13.05
C PHE A 222 15.26 -7.61 13.18
N VAL A 223 15.10 -8.32 12.06
CA VAL A 223 14.98 -9.78 12.06
C VAL A 223 16.10 -10.41 11.24
N ASN A 224 16.82 -11.34 11.86
CA ASN A 224 17.86 -12.12 11.21
C ASN A 224 17.31 -12.86 9.98
N GLY A 225 18.03 -12.81 8.87
CA GLY A 225 17.59 -13.36 7.58
C GLY A 225 17.01 -12.31 6.62
N HIS A 226 16.70 -11.10 7.08
CA HIS A 226 16.37 -9.94 6.23
C HIS A 226 17.62 -9.08 5.93
N ALA A 227 18.80 -9.73 5.88
CA ALA A 227 20.12 -9.14 6.15
C ALA A 227 20.66 -8.15 5.10
N GLY A 228 21.57 -7.28 5.55
CA GLY A 228 22.53 -6.54 4.71
C GLY A 228 22.15 -5.09 4.42
N GLY A 229 21.13 -4.56 5.08
CA GLY A 229 20.67 -3.18 4.91
C GLY A 229 21.43 -2.15 5.73
N THR A 230 21.21 -0.89 5.38
CA THR A 230 21.60 0.27 6.19
C THR A 230 20.36 1.03 6.61
N VAL A 231 20.17 1.24 7.90
CA VAL A 231 19.03 1.98 8.44
C VAL A 231 19.53 3.22 9.16
N VAL A 232 18.90 4.36 8.90
CA VAL A 232 19.06 5.60 9.66
C VAL A 232 17.75 5.86 10.39
N ILE A 233 17.82 5.99 11.71
CA ILE A 233 16.70 6.35 12.57
C ILE A 233 16.97 7.76 13.10
N ILE A 234 16.06 8.69 12.82
CA ILE A 234 16.09 10.08 13.26
C ILE A 234 15.04 10.26 14.34
N GLY A 235 15.38 10.91 15.45
CA GLY A 235 14.42 11.19 16.53
C GLY A 235 14.20 10.05 17.53
N PHE A 236 15.04 9.00 17.48
CA PHE A 236 15.03 7.94 18.49
C PHE A 236 15.23 8.53 19.89
N ASN A 237 14.41 8.12 20.84
CA ASN A 237 14.42 8.63 22.20
C ASN A 237 14.21 7.51 23.25
N ALA A 238 14.25 7.88 24.53
CA ALA A 238 14.22 6.92 25.64
C ALA A 238 12.88 6.16 25.82
N SER A 239 11.81 6.59 25.17
CA SER A 239 10.52 5.88 25.16
C SER A 239 10.40 4.83 24.06
N ASP A 240 11.30 4.89 23.07
CA ASP A 240 11.35 3.96 21.96
C ASP A 240 12.03 2.65 22.37
N ASN A 241 11.73 1.59 21.62
CA ASN A 241 12.28 0.26 21.85
C ASN A 241 12.97 -0.26 20.60
N ILE A 242 14.02 -1.06 20.81
CA ILE A 242 14.68 -1.80 19.74
C ILE A 242 14.43 -3.29 19.97
N ALA A 243 13.99 -3.98 18.93
CA ALA A 243 13.71 -5.40 18.99
C ALA A 243 14.58 -6.17 17.98
N PHE A 244 15.27 -7.21 18.46
CA PHE A 244 16.05 -8.12 17.62
C PHE A 244 15.42 -9.50 17.58
N GLY A 245 14.99 -9.94 16.40
CA GLY A 245 14.47 -11.28 16.16
C GLY A 245 15.52 -12.20 15.56
N GLY A 246 15.72 -13.39 16.12
CA GLY A 246 16.50 -14.46 15.47
C GLY A 246 18.02 -14.30 15.44
N TYR A 247 18.59 -13.25 16.02
CA TYR A 247 20.06 -13.06 16.09
C TYR A 247 20.74 -13.88 17.20
N GLY A 248 19.97 -14.45 18.12
CA GLY A 248 20.52 -15.21 19.25
C GLY A 248 21.32 -14.34 20.23
N TYR A 249 21.07 -13.03 20.25
CA TYR A 249 21.71 -12.13 21.19
C TYR A 249 21.36 -12.53 22.62
N THR A 250 22.38 -12.46 23.46
CA THR A 250 22.29 -12.71 24.90
C THR A 250 22.98 -11.54 25.61
N GLY A 251 22.93 -11.48 26.93
CA GLY A 251 23.61 -10.42 27.69
C GLY A 251 25.14 -10.34 27.47
N THR A 252 25.76 -11.33 26.82
CA THR A 252 27.21 -11.36 26.55
C THR A 252 27.57 -11.30 25.06
N ASN A 253 26.57 -11.25 24.18
CA ASN A 253 26.77 -11.18 22.73
C ASN A 253 25.72 -10.21 22.21
N LEU A 254 25.96 -8.93 22.43
CA LEU A 254 25.12 -7.82 22.00
C LEU A 254 25.67 -7.23 20.69
N PRO A 255 24.87 -6.45 19.94
CA PRO A 255 25.35 -5.69 18.79
C PRO A 255 26.59 -4.84 19.10
N VAL A 256 27.43 -4.62 18.08
CA VAL A 256 28.61 -3.76 18.20
C VAL A 256 28.23 -2.31 17.92
N GLU A 257 28.48 -1.42 18.87
CA GLU A 257 28.17 0.01 18.77
C GLU A 257 29.42 0.89 18.68
N THR A 258 29.35 1.91 17.84
CA THR A 258 30.37 2.94 17.65
C THR A 258 29.72 4.31 17.54
N VAL A 259 29.97 5.16 18.53
CA VAL A 259 29.54 6.57 18.49
C VAL A 259 30.42 7.34 17.51
N THR A 260 29.77 8.07 16.60
CA THR A 260 30.37 8.94 15.60
C THR A 260 29.86 10.36 15.75
N ALA A 261 30.38 11.31 14.96
CA ALA A 261 29.83 12.67 14.93
C ALA A 261 28.37 12.74 14.44
N ALA A 262 27.89 11.72 13.70
CA ALA A 262 26.54 11.67 13.17
C ALA A 262 25.52 11.03 14.14
N GLY A 263 26.00 10.28 15.14
CA GLY A 263 25.16 9.47 16.01
C GLY A 263 25.83 8.16 16.41
N ASP A 264 25.08 7.30 17.09
CA ASP A 264 25.52 5.94 17.42
C ASP A 264 25.26 4.96 16.28
N VAL A 265 26.30 4.24 15.86
CA VAL A 265 26.24 3.25 14.80
C VAL A 265 26.30 1.86 15.41
N MET A 266 25.20 1.15 15.31
CA MET A 266 25.06 -0.24 15.70
C MET A 266 25.26 -1.16 14.49
N THR A 267 26.07 -2.19 14.65
CA THR A 267 26.32 -3.21 13.63
C THR A 267 25.88 -4.56 14.17
N LEU A 268 24.99 -5.23 13.42
CA LEU A 268 24.47 -6.55 13.74
C LEU A 268 25.40 -7.66 13.20
N ASN A 269 25.25 -8.89 13.70
CA ASN A 269 26.10 -10.04 13.32
C ASN A 269 26.02 -10.41 11.83
N ASP A 270 24.95 -10.00 11.14
CA ASP A 270 24.77 -10.22 9.70
C ASP A 270 25.29 -9.05 8.83
N GLY A 271 25.94 -8.06 9.46
CA GLY A 271 26.49 -6.88 8.79
C GLY A 271 25.50 -5.73 8.60
N THR A 272 24.23 -5.88 9.00
CA THR A 272 23.25 -4.78 8.99
C THR A 272 23.76 -3.63 9.87
N LYS A 273 23.67 -2.40 9.35
CA LYS A 273 24.09 -1.19 10.06
C LYS A 273 22.89 -0.31 10.38
N ILE A 274 22.81 0.13 11.62
CA ILE A 274 21.74 1.00 12.12
C ILE A 274 22.42 2.23 12.71
N LEU A 275 22.13 3.41 12.15
CA LEU A 275 22.56 4.69 12.69
C LEU A 275 21.38 5.31 13.46
N PHE A 276 21.56 5.52 14.76
CA PHE A 276 20.68 6.34 15.58
C PHE A 276 21.19 7.78 15.53
N ALA A 277 20.64 8.56 14.59
CA ALA A 277 21.14 9.89 14.28
C ALA A 277 20.95 10.84 15.47
N GLY A 278 22.03 11.55 15.82
CA GLY A 278 22.04 12.53 16.91
C GLY A 278 22.23 11.95 18.32
N LEU A 279 22.31 10.63 18.50
CA LEU A 279 22.70 10.05 19.79
C LEU A 279 24.21 10.16 20.02
N ASP A 280 24.61 10.67 21.18
CA ASP A 280 26.01 10.92 21.55
C ASP A 280 26.61 9.85 22.49
N HIS A 281 25.87 8.78 22.74
CA HIS A 281 26.23 7.67 23.62
C HIS A 281 25.76 6.35 23.02
N LYS A 282 26.28 5.25 23.56
CA LYS A 282 25.87 3.88 23.19
C LYS A 282 24.57 3.51 23.88
N LEU A 283 23.75 2.69 23.23
CA LEU A 283 22.54 2.15 23.85
C LEU A 283 22.82 0.94 24.74
N PHE A 284 23.85 0.15 24.42
CA PHE A 284 24.28 -0.99 25.23
C PHE A 284 25.62 -0.72 25.94
N ASN A 285 25.65 -1.05 27.23
CA ASN A 285 26.88 -1.11 28.01
C ASN A 285 27.47 -2.51 27.87
N ASN A 286 28.29 -2.71 26.83
CA ASN A 286 29.08 -3.92 26.63
C ASN A 286 30.37 -3.89 27.45
#